data_AF-A0A661XIJ5-F1
#
_entry.id   AF-A0A661XIJ5-F1
#
_cell.length_a   1.000
_cell.length_b   1.000
_cell.length_c   1.000
_cell.angle_alpha   90.00
_cell.angle_beta   90.00
_cell.angle_gamma   90.00
#
_symmetry.space_group_name_H-M   'P 1'
#
loop_
_entity.id
_entity.type
_entity.pdbx_description
1 polymer ?
#
loop_
_entity_poly.entity_id
_entity_poly.type
_entity_poly.pdbx_seq_one_letter_code
_entity_poly.pdbx_strand_id
1 'polypeptide(L)'
;TDEEALVDVLRLSRGMTYKAAISGLNLGGGKAVIIGDPAKLKNEAFMRRFGRFVDSLGGRYITAEDVNMKTRDMEYVHMETDSVTGIPESMGGSGDPSPVTAYGVYMGMKATAHHVFGSDNLSEKSVVVQGVGQVGMYLVDHLTKEGAKVYITDIAEEKLAKVAKSSGAEVVGLDDIYDLDVDIYSPCALGATLNDNTIPRLKASIIAGGANNQLKEERKHGYMLIDRGITYAPDFLINAGGLINVGAEYYGPYNREKAHLDAEKIYDTTLDILKMATDESISTQEAAIMIAERRIASIGNIKLPY
;
A
#
# COMPACT_ATOMS: atom_id res chain seq x y z
N THR A 1 4.23 23.98 -4.89
CA THR A 1 3.70 25.23 -4.31
C THR A 1 2.97 24.88 -3.03
N ASP A 2 2.58 25.86 -2.21
CA ASP A 2 1.80 25.59 -1.00
C ASP A 2 0.44 24.94 -1.33
N GLU A 3 -0.17 25.33 -2.46
CA GLU A 3 -1.42 24.76 -2.94
C GLU A 3 -1.28 23.28 -3.34
N GLU A 4 -0.20 22.92 -4.05
CA GLU A 4 0.09 21.51 -4.38
C GLU A 4 0.27 20.66 -3.12
N ALA A 5 0.96 21.19 -2.10
CA ALA A 5 1.14 20.49 -0.83
C ALA A 5 -0.19 20.34 -0.06
N LEU A 6 -1.07 21.35 -0.10
CA LEU A 6 -2.39 21.28 0.51
C LEU A 6 -3.28 20.23 -0.19
N VAL A 7 -3.28 20.20 -1.51
CA VAL A 7 -4.02 19.18 -2.28
C VAL A 7 -3.52 17.78 -1.94
N ASP A 8 -2.19 17.61 -1.85
CA ASP A 8 -1.59 16.31 -1.54
C ASP A 8 -1.91 15.84 -0.12
N VAL A 9 -1.76 16.70 0.89
CA VAL A 9 -2.03 16.34 2.30
C VAL A 9 -3.50 15.97 2.52
N LEU A 10 -4.44 16.67 1.88
CA LEU A 10 -5.87 16.38 1.97
C LEU A 10 -6.20 15.02 1.33
N ARG A 11 -5.67 14.77 0.14
CA ARG A 11 -5.85 13.50 -0.58
C ARG A 11 -5.28 12.32 0.21
N LEU A 12 -4.06 12.47 0.72
CA LEU A 12 -3.41 11.42 1.51
C LEU A 12 -4.13 11.17 2.84
N SER A 13 -4.62 12.20 3.52
CA SER A 13 -5.40 12.07 4.75
C SER A 13 -6.72 11.31 4.52
N ARG A 14 -7.41 11.63 3.42
CA ARG A 14 -8.59 10.87 2.98
C ARG A 14 -8.23 9.40 2.74
N GLY A 15 -7.16 9.13 1.99
CA GLY A 15 -6.69 7.77 1.72
C GLY A 15 -6.39 6.98 2.99
N MET A 16 -5.74 7.61 3.98
CA MET A 16 -5.47 6.97 5.28
C MET A 16 -6.75 6.62 6.05
N THR A 17 -7.82 7.40 5.91
CA THR A 17 -9.11 7.12 6.55
C THR A 17 -9.69 5.81 6.01
N TYR A 18 -9.74 5.66 4.68
CA TYR A 18 -10.26 4.45 4.04
C TYR A 18 -9.35 3.24 4.31
N LYS A 19 -8.02 3.43 4.24
CA LYS A 19 -7.04 2.39 4.55
C LYS A 19 -7.17 1.87 5.98
N ALA A 20 -7.23 2.77 6.98
CA ALA A 20 -7.42 2.38 8.36
C ALA A 20 -8.75 1.63 8.58
N ALA A 21 -9.83 2.13 7.99
CA ALA A 21 -11.14 1.52 8.11
C ALA A 21 -11.20 0.13 7.46
N ILE A 22 -10.78 -0.01 6.20
CA ILE A 22 -10.88 -1.28 5.50
C ILE A 22 -9.99 -2.37 6.09
N SER A 23 -8.86 -1.99 6.68
CA SER A 23 -7.95 -2.91 7.38
C SER A 23 -8.41 -3.27 8.80
N GLY A 24 -9.59 -2.83 9.22
CA GLY A 24 -10.14 -3.19 10.53
C GLY A 24 -9.49 -2.46 11.71
N LEU A 25 -8.70 -1.41 11.46
CA LEU A 25 -7.99 -0.67 12.50
C LEU A 25 -8.91 0.37 13.17
N ASN A 26 -8.71 0.59 14.47
CA ASN A 26 -9.39 1.64 15.24
C ASN A 26 -8.61 2.96 15.19
N LEU A 27 -8.15 3.32 13.98
CA LEU A 27 -7.45 4.57 13.69
C LEU A 27 -8.29 5.41 12.73
N GLY A 28 -8.12 6.74 12.80
CA GLY A 28 -8.61 7.66 11.78
C GLY A 28 -7.64 7.78 10.60
N GLY A 29 -7.84 8.80 9.77
CA GLY A 29 -6.88 9.18 8.73
C GLY A 29 -6.37 10.59 8.91
N GLY A 30 -5.05 10.75 8.81
CA GLY A 30 -4.35 12.03 8.82
C GLY A 30 -3.04 11.92 8.07
N LYS A 31 -2.47 13.06 7.71
CA LYS A 31 -1.17 13.14 7.02
C LYS A 31 -0.45 14.43 7.38
N ALA A 32 0.88 14.36 7.42
CA ALA A 32 1.76 15.51 7.43
C ALA A 32 2.52 15.61 6.10
N VAL A 33 2.60 16.81 5.55
CA VAL A 33 3.46 17.14 4.40
C VAL A 33 4.41 18.25 4.85
N ILE A 34 5.72 17.98 4.79
CA ILE A 34 6.76 18.95 5.10
C ILE A 34 7.30 19.50 3.78
N ILE A 35 7.12 20.80 3.54
CA ILE A 35 7.50 21.44 2.28
C ILE A 35 9.00 21.79 2.33
N GLY A 36 9.77 21.18 1.43
CA GLY A 36 11.12 21.60 1.08
C GLY A 36 12.07 20.45 0.76
N ASP A 37 13.34 20.77 0.58
CA ASP A 37 14.37 19.82 0.21
C ASP A 37 14.80 18.99 1.44
N PRO A 38 14.48 17.67 1.48
CA PRO A 38 14.77 16.84 2.64
C PRO A 38 16.28 16.71 2.91
N ALA A 39 17.14 16.89 1.90
CA ALA A 39 18.59 16.82 2.07
C ALA A 39 19.16 18.08 2.73
N LYS A 40 18.43 19.19 2.71
CA LYS A 40 18.87 20.48 3.27
C LYS A 40 18.19 20.83 4.59
N LEU A 41 16.92 20.46 4.73
CA LEU A 41 16.11 20.84 5.89
C LEU A 41 16.33 19.92 7.09
N LYS A 42 16.48 18.61 6.86
CA LYS A 42 16.42 17.64 7.95
C LYS A 42 17.69 17.68 8.80
N ASN A 43 17.50 18.01 10.06
CA ASN A 43 18.44 17.84 11.16
C ASN A 43 17.66 17.56 12.45
N GLU A 44 18.36 17.24 13.53
CA GLU A 44 17.73 16.92 14.82
C GLU A 44 16.79 18.04 15.29
N ALA A 45 17.24 19.29 15.30
CA ALA A 45 16.44 20.42 15.80
C ALA A 45 15.14 20.60 15.00
N PHE A 46 15.20 20.42 13.69
CA PHE A 46 14.03 20.49 12.81
C PHE A 46 13.03 19.36 13.10
N MET A 47 13.53 18.12 13.22
CA MET A 47 12.67 16.96 13.49
C MET A 47 12.06 16.99 14.89
N ARG A 48 12.80 17.45 15.91
CA ARG A 48 12.26 17.67 17.25
C ARG A 48 11.20 18.78 17.25
N ARG A 49 11.39 19.85 16.48
CA ARG A 49 10.33 20.87 16.31
C ARG A 49 9.06 20.29 15.69
N PHE A 50 9.19 19.41 14.69
CA PHE A 50 8.05 18.66 14.15
C PHE A 50 7.39 17.80 15.23
N GLY A 51 8.18 17.09 16.04
CA GLY A 51 7.66 16.33 17.19
C GLY A 51 6.85 17.17 18.17
N ARG A 52 7.30 18.39 18.50
CA ARG A 52 6.52 19.33 19.33
C ARG A 52 5.19 19.76 18.70
N PHE A 53 5.15 19.92 17.37
CA PHE A 53 3.89 20.20 16.69
C PHE A 53 2.94 19.02 16.75
N VAL A 54 3.44 17.79 16.57
CA VAL A 54 2.64 16.57 16.74
C VAL A 54 2.12 16.47 18.17
N ASP A 55 2.98 16.70 19.17
CA ASP A 55 2.60 16.67 20.58
C ASP A 55 1.48 17.65 20.92
N SER A 56 1.52 18.85 20.32
CA SER A 56 0.50 19.89 20.52
C SER A 56 -0.91 19.48 20.09
N LEU A 57 -1.04 18.40 19.29
CA LEU A 57 -2.33 17.83 18.88
C LEU A 57 -2.93 16.87 19.92
N GLY A 58 -2.24 16.60 21.04
CA GLY A 58 -2.77 15.85 22.18
C GLY A 58 -3.21 14.43 21.82
N GLY A 59 -2.41 13.71 21.03
CA GLY A 59 -2.71 12.34 20.60
C GLY A 59 -3.78 12.20 19.51
N ARG A 60 -4.34 13.30 19.00
CA ARG A 60 -5.32 13.26 17.89
C ARG A 60 -4.69 12.88 16.55
N TYR A 61 -3.37 13.02 16.43
CA TYR A 61 -2.59 12.65 15.26
C TYR A 61 -1.36 11.89 15.73
N ILE A 62 -1.14 10.72 15.14
CA ILE A 62 0.03 9.88 15.36
C ILE A 62 0.79 9.85 14.04
N THR A 63 2.07 10.20 14.07
CA THR A 63 2.90 10.21 12.86
C THR A 63 3.68 8.91 12.71
N ALA A 64 4.12 8.64 11.48
CA ALA A 64 5.00 7.52 11.16
C ALA A 64 5.99 7.95 10.06
N GLU A 65 6.84 7.03 9.63
CA GLU A 65 7.67 7.21 8.44
C GLU A 65 6.85 7.23 7.13
N ASP A 66 7.45 7.81 6.10
CA ASP A 66 6.91 7.92 4.75
C ASP A 66 8.04 8.29 3.78
N VAL A 67 7.72 8.58 2.51
CA VAL A 67 8.66 9.08 1.51
C VAL A 67 9.50 10.22 2.09
N ASN A 68 10.82 10.03 2.07
CA ASN A 68 11.85 10.93 2.63
C ASN A 68 11.89 11.05 4.17
N MET A 69 11.14 10.26 4.93
CA MET A 69 11.22 10.16 6.39
C MET A 69 11.72 8.76 6.76
N LYS A 70 12.76 8.67 7.58
CA LYS A 70 13.35 7.39 8.00
C LYS A 70 13.05 7.12 9.48
N THR A 71 13.20 5.87 9.90
CA THR A 71 13.16 5.48 11.33
C THR A 71 14.02 6.38 12.24
N ARG A 72 15.20 6.84 11.78
CA ARG A 72 16.04 7.80 12.53
C ARG A 72 15.38 9.19 12.70
N ASP A 73 14.59 9.63 11.75
CA ASP A 73 13.82 10.87 11.90
C ASP A 73 12.71 10.68 12.95
N MET A 74 12.09 9.49 12.99
CA MET A 74 11.08 9.14 14.00
C MET A 74 11.66 9.04 15.41
N GLU A 75 12.92 8.61 15.57
CA GLU A 75 13.63 8.68 16.85
C GLU A 75 13.69 10.12 17.39
N TYR A 76 13.99 11.12 16.55
CA TYR A 76 14.00 12.53 16.99
C TYR A 76 12.61 13.05 17.32
N VAL A 77 11.59 12.64 16.58
CA VAL A 77 10.19 12.98 16.90
C VAL A 77 9.80 12.38 18.25
N HIS A 78 10.20 11.14 18.50
CA HIS A 78 9.90 10.42 19.74
C HIS A 78 10.52 11.06 20.99
N MET A 79 11.61 11.81 20.84
CA MET A 79 12.18 12.60 21.94
C MET A 79 11.24 13.70 22.46
N GLU A 80 10.21 14.09 21.70
CA GLU A 80 9.27 15.15 22.07
C GLU A 80 7.82 14.68 22.20
N THR A 81 7.47 13.45 21.78
CA THR A 81 6.10 12.93 21.89
C THR A 81 6.03 11.41 21.79
N ASP A 82 5.03 10.82 22.46
CA ASP A 82 4.65 9.40 22.30
C ASP A 82 3.73 9.18 21.08
N SER A 83 3.25 10.25 20.44
CA SER A 83 2.36 10.17 19.27
C SER A 83 3.12 9.91 17.96
N VAL A 84 3.98 8.89 17.96
CA VAL A 84 4.80 8.47 16.83
C VAL A 84 4.96 6.96 16.80
N THR A 85 5.02 6.39 15.61
CA THR A 85 5.27 4.96 15.35
C THR A 85 6.33 4.79 14.27
N GLY A 86 6.80 3.55 14.04
CA GLY A 86 7.88 3.29 13.09
C GLY A 86 9.23 3.76 13.63
N ILE A 87 9.40 3.77 14.96
CA ILE A 87 10.72 4.02 15.58
C ILE A 87 11.66 2.82 15.32
N PRO A 88 12.99 2.99 15.46
CA PRO A 88 13.93 1.89 15.23
C PRO A 88 13.64 0.66 16.09
N GLU A 89 13.90 -0.54 15.56
CA GLU A 89 13.70 -1.81 16.29
C GLU A 89 14.53 -1.86 17.60
N SER A 90 15.70 -1.23 17.61
CA SER A 90 16.54 -1.11 18.80
C SER A 90 15.88 -0.34 19.95
N MET A 91 14.80 0.40 19.67
CA MET A 91 13.97 1.11 20.64
C MET A 91 12.61 0.44 20.88
N GLY A 92 12.40 -0.77 20.34
CA GLY A 92 11.15 -1.52 20.46
C GLY A 92 10.08 -1.17 19.41
N GLY A 93 10.43 -0.38 18.40
CA GLY A 93 9.51 -0.04 17.29
C GLY A 93 9.44 -1.09 16.19
N SER A 94 8.56 -0.86 15.22
CA SER A 94 8.27 -1.79 14.14
C SER A 94 9.32 -1.84 13.03
N GLY A 95 10.22 -0.85 12.98
CA GLY A 95 11.21 -0.71 11.90
C GLY A 95 10.56 -0.58 10.51
N ASP A 96 11.26 -1.07 9.48
CA ASP A 96 10.81 -1.00 8.09
C ASP A 96 9.51 -1.81 7.88
N PRO A 97 8.40 -1.17 7.47
CA PRO A 97 7.10 -1.79 7.22
C PRO A 97 7.01 -2.45 5.83
N SER A 98 8.02 -2.26 4.96
CA SER A 98 8.01 -2.76 3.59
C SER A 98 7.82 -4.28 3.48
N PRO A 99 8.43 -5.14 4.33
CA PRO A 99 8.19 -6.58 4.29
C PRO A 99 6.72 -6.95 4.55
N VAL A 100 6.08 -6.32 5.56
CA VAL A 100 4.66 -6.60 5.88
C VAL A 100 3.74 -6.03 4.80
N THR A 101 4.10 -4.90 4.22
CA THR A 101 3.38 -4.32 3.07
C THR A 101 3.43 -5.24 1.86
N ALA A 102 4.60 -5.74 1.49
CA ALA A 102 4.77 -6.66 0.37
C ALA A 102 4.04 -7.98 0.60
N TYR A 103 4.05 -8.47 1.83
CA TYR A 103 3.28 -9.65 2.22
C TYR A 103 1.77 -9.43 2.11
N GLY A 104 1.26 -8.26 2.52
CA GLY A 104 -0.14 -7.89 2.30
C GLY A 104 -0.53 -7.84 0.82
N VAL A 105 0.33 -7.26 -0.03
CA VAL A 105 0.11 -7.23 -1.49
C VAL A 105 0.08 -8.64 -2.06
N TYR A 106 1.00 -9.49 -1.62
CA TYR A 106 1.05 -10.90 -1.98
C TYR A 106 -0.24 -11.65 -1.59
N MET A 107 -0.75 -11.45 -0.38
CA MET A 107 -2.02 -12.06 0.06
C MET A 107 -3.23 -11.53 -0.73
N GLY A 108 -3.30 -10.24 -1.02
CA GLY A 108 -4.33 -9.68 -1.90
C GLY A 108 -4.26 -10.22 -3.33
N MET A 109 -3.05 -10.43 -3.85
CA MET A 109 -2.82 -11.05 -5.16
C MET A 109 -3.30 -12.51 -5.18
N LYS A 110 -2.97 -13.30 -4.15
CA LYS A 110 -3.45 -14.68 -3.99
C LYS A 110 -4.98 -14.76 -3.91
N ALA A 111 -5.62 -13.90 -3.13
CA ALA A 111 -7.09 -13.85 -3.05
C ALA A 111 -7.72 -13.53 -4.40
N THR A 112 -7.11 -12.60 -5.14
CA THR A 112 -7.60 -12.25 -6.48
C THR A 112 -7.38 -13.38 -7.48
N ALA A 113 -6.25 -14.08 -7.40
CA ALA A 113 -5.99 -15.29 -8.19
C ALA A 113 -7.00 -16.40 -7.87
N HIS A 114 -7.35 -16.60 -6.59
CA HIS A 114 -8.40 -17.54 -6.21
C HIS A 114 -9.74 -17.20 -6.86
N HIS A 115 -10.13 -15.93 -6.81
CA HIS A 115 -11.38 -15.47 -7.41
C HIS A 115 -11.43 -15.64 -8.93
N VAL A 116 -10.33 -15.33 -9.63
CA VAL A 116 -10.29 -15.32 -11.11
C VAL A 116 -9.94 -16.69 -11.70
N PHE A 117 -9.00 -17.40 -11.10
CA PHE A 117 -8.45 -18.68 -11.60
C PHE A 117 -8.97 -19.90 -10.84
N GLY A 118 -9.73 -19.72 -9.76
CA GLY A 118 -10.21 -20.81 -8.90
C GLY A 118 -9.15 -21.39 -7.94
N SER A 119 -7.93 -20.84 -7.95
CA SER A 119 -6.79 -21.27 -7.13
C SER A 119 -5.96 -20.07 -6.72
N ASP A 120 -5.51 -20.04 -5.48
CA ASP A 120 -4.62 -19.01 -4.92
C ASP A 120 -3.13 -19.30 -5.15
N ASN A 121 -2.82 -20.43 -5.79
CA ASN A 121 -1.47 -20.84 -6.15
C ASN A 121 -0.95 -20.01 -7.32
N LEU A 122 0.13 -19.26 -7.09
CA LEU A 122 0.78 -18.41 -8.09
C LEU A 122 1.94 -19.10 -8.82
N SER A 123 2.23 -20.37 -8.51
CA SER A 123 3.25 -21.14 -9.21
C SER A 123 2.94 -21.22 -10.70
N GLU A 124 3.96 -21.05 -11.53
CA GLU A 124 3.90 -20.98 -13.01
C GLU A 124 3.13 -19.79 -13.61
N LYS A 125 2.40 -19.00 -12.79
CA LYS A 125 1.73 -17.77 -13.24
C LYS A 125 2.75 -16.72 -13.63
N SER A 126 2.46 -15.98 -14.69
CA SER A 126 3.29 -14.86 -15.13
C SER A 126 2.86 -13.56 -14.44
N VAL A 127 3.79 -12.95 -13.71
CA VAL A 127 3.55 -11.72 -12.96
C VAL A 127 4.57 -10.67 -13.39
N VAL A 128 4.11 -9.49 -13.78
CA VAL A 128 5.00 -8.36 -14.01
C VAL A 128 4.92 -7.33 -12.88
N VAL A 129 6.06 -7.02 -12.27
CA VAL A 129 6.17 -6.04 -11.18
C VAL A 129 6.80 -4.76 -11.72
N GLN A 130 5.99 -3.68 -11.76
CA GLN A 130 6.47 -2.37 -12.15
C GLN A 130 7.04 -1.64 -10.93
N GLY A 131 8.35 -1.58 -10.81
CA GLY A 131 9.07 -0.97 -9.70
C GLY A 131 9.60 -2.01 -8.72
N VAL A 132 10.93 -2.04 -8.58
CA VAL A 132 11.65 -2.84 -7.59
C VAL A 132 12.13 -1.97 -6.43
N GLY A 133 11.23 -1.10 -5.93
CA GLY A 133 11.34 -0.38 -4.67
C GLY A 133 11.49 -1.32 -3.46
N GLN A 134 11.37 -0.82 -2.22
CA GLN A 134 11.44 -1.71 -1.04
C GLN A 134 10.35 -2.77 -1.10
N VAL A 135 9.08 -2.35 -1.20
CA VAL A 135 7.93 -3.26 -1.33
C VAL A 135 8.03 -4.15 -2.56
N GLY A 136 8.35 -3.57 -3.73
CA GLY A 136 8.47 -4.34 -4.98
C GLY A 136 9.50 -5.46 -4.91
N MET A 137 10.66 -5.23 -4.30
CA MET A 137 11.70 -6.24 -4.13
C MET A 137 11.24 -7.41 -3.23
N TYR A 138 10.58 -7.12 -2.11
CA TYR A 138 10.02 -8.16 -1.24
C TYR A 138 8.88 -8.93 -1.92
N LEU A 139 8.06 -8.25 -2.72
CA LEU A 139 7.01 -8.91 -3.50
C LEU A 139 7.61 -9.86 -4.53
N VAL A 140 8.64 -9.43 -5.26
CA VAL A 140 9.39 -10.28 -6.20
C VAL A 140 9.93 -11.52 -5.49
N ASP A 141 10.52 -11.36 -4.30
CA ASP A 141 11.02 -12.49 -3.49
C ASP A 141 9.92 -13.49 -3.09
N HIS A 142 8.74 -13.02 -2.67
CA HIS A 142 7.60 -13.90 -2.39
C HIS A 142 7.15 -14.68 -3.64
N LEU A 143 7.02 -13.98 -4.77
CA LEU A 143 6.54 -14.57 -6.02
C LEU A 143 7.51 -15.60 -6.59
N THR A 144 8.81 -15.31 -6.61
CA THR A 144 9.81 -16.26 -7.13
C THR A 144 9.98 -17.47 -6.22
N LYS A 145 9.86 -17.30 -4.89
CA LYS A 145 9.86 -18.44 -3.94
C LYS A 145 8.65 -19.36 -4.10
N GLU A 146 7.49 -18.84 -4.51
CA GLU A 146 6.32 -19.66 -4.86
C GLU A 146 6.43 -20.32 -6.25
N GLY A 147 7.39 -19.88 -7.07
CA GLY A 147 7.62 -20.41 -8.41
C GLY A 147 6.83 -19.70 -9.51
N ALA A 148 6.40 -18.46 -9.29
CA ALA A 148 5.84 -17.62 -10.35
C ALA A 148 6.93 -17.21 -11.37
N LYS A 149 6.54 -16.98 -12.62
CA LYS A 149 7.40 -16.40 -13.66
C LYS A 149 7.35 -14.88 -13.53
N VAL A 150 8.42 -14.28 -13.01
CA VAL A 150 8.41 -12.85 -12.65
C VAL A 150 9.15 -12.01 -13.69
N TYR A 151 8.49 -10.98 -14.18
CA TYR A 151 9.06 -9.91 -15.00
C TYR A 151 9.18 -8.64 -14.15
N ILE A 152 10.24 -7.85 -14.32
CA ILE A 152 10.48 -6.64 -13.55
C ILE A 152 10.94 -5.48 -14.42
N THR A 153 10.56 -4.26 -14.04
CA THR A 153 11.10 -3.03 -14.62
C THR A 153 11.25 -1.95 -13.55
N ASP A 154 12.23 -1.08 -13.69
CA ASP A 154 12.46 0.07 -12.81
C ASP A 154 13.35 1.09 -13.52
N ILE A 155 13.22 2.37 -13.16
CA ILE A 155 14.10 3.44 -13.66
C ILE A 155 15.50 3.36 -13.04
N ALA A 156 15.64 2.72 -11.88
CA ALA A 156 16.91 2.54 -11.18
C ALA A 156 17.63 1.27 -11.67
N GLU A 157 18.34 1.40 -12.81
CA GLU A 157 19.01 0.28 -13.50
C GLU A 157 19.90 -0.58 -12.58
N GLU A 158 20.69 0.04 -11.70
CA GLU A 158 21.55 -0.71 -10.77
C GLU A 158 20.75 -1.59 -9.80
N LYS A 159 19.60 -1.07 -9.33
CA LYS A 159 18.74 -1.81 -8.40
C LYS A 159 18.02 -2.92 -9.14
N LEU A 160 17.51 -2.63 -10.33
CA LEU A 160 16.88 -3.59 -11.24
C LEU A 160 17.80 -4.78 -11.53
N ALA A 161 19.06 -4.51 -11.90
CA ALA A 161 20.05 -5.55 -12.18
C ALA A 161 20.36 -6.44 -10.95
N LYS A 162 20.43 -5.85 -9.76
CA LYS A 162 20.63 -6.59 -8.51
C LYS A 162 19.46 -7.52 -8.21
N VAL A 163 18.22 -7.01 -8.31
CA VAL A 163 17.01 -7.78 -8.04
C VAL A 163 16.83 -8.90 -9.08
N ALA A 164 17.05 -8.61 -10.37
CA ALA A 164 17.02 -9.62 -11.44
C ALA A 164 17.99 -10.77 -11.13
N LYS A 165 19.25 -10.44 -10.79
CA LYS A 165 20.29 -11.42 -10.50
C LYS A 165 19.97 -12.27 -9.26
N SER A 166 19.43 -11.69 -8.20
CA SER A 166 19.15 -12.42 -6.96
C SER A 166 17.88 -13.26 -7.01
N SER A 167 16.89 -12.83 -7.79
CA SER A 167 15.56 -13.47 -7.85
C SER A 167 15.37 -14.39 -9.05
N GLY A 168 16.16 -14.22 -10.12
CA GLY A 168 15.95 -14.90 -11.40
C GLY A 168 14.84 -14.26 -12.26
N ALA A 169 14.31 -13.11 -11.86
CA ALA A 169 13.29 -12.39 -12.63
C ALA A 169 13.85 -11.81 -13.95
N GLU A 170 13.01 -11.77 -14.98
CA GLU A 170 13.35 -11.24 -16.30
C GLU A 170 13.12 -9.73 -16.36
N VAL A 171 14.09 -8.99 -16.92
CA VAL A 171 14.00 -7.53 -17.04
C VAL A 171 13.28 -7.16 -18.33
N VAL A 172 12.30 -6.25 -18.23
CA VAL A 172 11.52 -5.73 -19.36
C VAL A 172 11.61 -4.21 -19.46
N GLY A 173 11.36 -3.67 -20.66
CA GLY A 173 11.35 -2.24 -20.91
C GLY A 173 10.29 -1.50 -20.11
N LEU A 174 10.56 -0.23 -19.80
CA LEU A 174 9.68 0.62 -18.98
C LEU A 174 8.28 0.81 -19.58
N ASP A 175 8.17 0.82 -20.91
CA ASP A 175 6.90 0.95 -21.64
C ASP A 175 6.36 -0.41 -22.11
N ASP A 176 7.25 -1.36 -22.44
CA ASP A 176 6.87 -2.70 -22.91
C ASP A 176 6.08 -3.49 -21.87
N ILE A 177 6.26 -3.17 -20.59
CA ILE A 177 5.54 -3.78 -19.46
C ILE A 177 4.02 -3.84 -19.64
N TYR A 178 3.43 -2.84 -20.32
CA TYR A 178 1.99 -2.75 -20.49
C TYR A 178 1.44 -3.69 -21.56
N ASP A 179 2.29 -4.16 -22.50
CA ASP A 179 1.88 -5.01 -23.62
C ASP A 179 2.23 -6.49 -23.43
N LEU A 180 2.88 -6.84 -22.31
CA LEU A 180 3.25 -8.21 -21.99
C LEU A 180 2.01 -9.09 -21.81
N ASP A 181 2.10 -10.30 -22.33
CA ASP A 181 1.09 -11.34 -22.13
C ASP A 181 1.37 -12.06 -20.81
N VAL A 182 0.87 -11.47 -19.72
CA VAL A 182 1.08 -11.96 -18.35
C VAL A 182 -0.27 -12.20 -17.66
N ASP A 183 -0.31 -13.08 -16.67
CA ASP A 183 -1.52 -13.30 -15.87
C ASP A 183 -1.84 -12.08 -14.98
N ILE A 184 -0.80 -11.47 -14.39
CA ILE A 184 -0.93 -10.44 -13.34
C ILE A 184 -0.02 -9.23 -13.62
N TYR A 185 -0.59 -8.03 -13.59
CA TYR A 185 0.13 -6.76 -13.55
C TYR A 185 0.18 -6.20 -12.12
N SER A 186 1.38 -5.95 -11.60
CA SER A 186 1.62 -5.49 -10.23
C SER A 186 2.33 -4.12 -10.22
N PRO A 187 1.58 -3.01 -10.23
CA PRO A 187 2.15 -1.66 -10.09
C PRO A 187 2.70 -1.42 -8.66
N CYS A 188 4.01 -1.21 -8.54
CA CYS A 188 4.74 -1.01 -7.28
C CYS A 188 5.64 0.24 -7.27
N ALA A 189 5.57 1.09 -8.31
CA ALA A 189 6.41 2.28 -8.48
C ALA A 189 5.64 3.58 -8.18
N LEU A 190 4.81 4.02 -9.13
CA LEU A 190 4.09 5.29 -9.10
C LEU A 190 2.58 5.04 -9.14
N GLY A 191 1.82 6.03 -8.67
CA GLY A 191 0.37 6.06 -8.87
C GLY A 191 -0.01 6.42 -10.31
N ALA A 192 -1.30 6.37 -10.60
CA ALA A 192 -1.93 6.74 -11.87
C ALA A 192 -1.45 5.94 -13.10
N THR A 193 -0.80 4.79 -12.90
CA THR A 193 -0.37 3.91 -13.99
C THR A 193 -1.53 3.20 -14.67
N LEU A 194 -2.73 3.19 -14.07
CA LEU A 194 -3.98 2.74 -14.68
C LEU A 194 -4.78 3.95 -15.18
N ASN A 195 -4.76 4.17 -16.49
CA ASN A 195 -5.36 5.31 -17.15
C ASN A 195 -5.80 5.00 -18.59
N ASP A 196 -6.35 6.02 -19.27
CA ASP A 196 -6.82 5.96 -20.66
C ASP A 196 -5.82 5.36 -21.67
N ASN A 197 -4.51 5.45 -21.41
CA ASN A 197 -3.48 4.99 -22.34
C ASN A 197 -2.96 3.59 -22.01
N THR A 198 -2.91 3.23 -20.73
CA THR A 198 -2.29 1.98 -20.26
C THR A 198 -3.30 0.85 -20.11
N ILE A 199 -4.50 1.13 -19.59
CA ILE A 199 -5.56 0.12 -19.47
C ILE A 199 -5.84 -0.52 -20.83
N PRO A 200 -5.82 0.23 -21.96
CA PRO A 200 -6.05 -0.39 -23.24
C PRO A 200 -5.01 -1.44 -23.69
N ARG A 201 -3.79 -1.32 -23.19
CA ARG A 201 -2.63 -2.15 -23.57
C ARG A 201 -2.55 -3.44 -22.77
N LEU A 202 -2.97 -3.39 -21.50
CA LEU A 202 -2.89 -4.50 -20.56
C LEU A 202 -3.59 -5.75 -21.10
N LYS A 203 -2.86 -6.87 -21.09
CA LYS A 203 -3.37 -8.22 -21.36
C LYS A 203 -3.60 -9.04 -20.09
N ALA A 204 -3.20 -8.52 -18.93
CA ALA A 204 -3.36 -9.18 -17.65
C ALA A 204 -4.82 -9.38 -17.27
N SER A 205 -5.11 -10.51 -16.63
CA SER A 205 -6.44 -10.80 -16.05
C SER A 205 -6.60 -10.16 -14.68
N ILE A 206 -5.48 -9.92 -13.98
CA ILE A 206 -5.45 -9.39 -12.62
C ILE A 206 -4.55 -8.16 -12.55
N ILE A 207 -4.99 -7.18 -11.77
CA ILE A 207 -4.15 -6.07 -11.31
C ILE A 207 -4.09 -6.10 -9.79
N ALA A 208 -2.89 -6.31 -9.24
CA ALA A 208 -2.64 -6.35 -7.79
C ALA A 208 -1.22 -5.87 -7.51
N GLY A 209 -1.07 -4.65 -6.98
CA GLY A 209 0.24 -4.04 -6.74
C GLY A 209 0.30 -3.18 -5.48
N GLY A 210 1.53 -2.80 -5.09
CA GLY A 210 1.80 -2.05 -3.86
C GLY A 210 1.77 -0.52 -3.99
N ALA A 211 1.69 0.04 -5.20
CA ALA A 211 1.67 1.49 -5.38
C ALA A 211 0.38 2.12 -4.82
N ASN A 212 0.44 3.38 -4.40
CA ASN A 212 -0.74 4.14 -3.96
C ASN A 212 -1.36 4.90 -5.14
N ASN A 213 -2.68 5.06 -5.13
CA ASN A 213 -3.47 5.79 -6.13
C ASN A 213 -3.28 5.23 -7.55
N GLN A 214 -3.37 3.92 -7.72
CA GLN A 214 -3.06 3.24 -8.99
C GLN A 214 -3.99 3.68 -10.14
N LEU A 215 -5.28 3.82 -9.84
CA LEU A 215 -6.28 4.38 -10.76
C LEU A 215 -6.09 5.90 -10.85
N LYS A 216 -5.84 6.42 -12.06
CA LYS A 216 -5.73 7.88 -12.27
C LYS A 216 -7.04 8.64 -11.98
N GLU A 217 -8.18 7.99 -12.25
CA GLU A 217 -9.53 8.49 -12.03
C GLU A 217 -10.35 7.31 -11.50
N GLU A 218 -10.51 7.22 -10.18
CA GLU A 218 -11.04 6.03 -9.48
C GLU A 218 -12.32 5.46 -10.12
N ARG A 219 -13.31 6.32 -10.36
CA ARG A 219 -14.59 5.89 -10.94
C ARG A 219 -14.43 5.44 -12.40
N LYS A 220 -13.93 6.32 -13.26
CA LYS A 220 -13.82 6.05 -14.70
C LYS A 220 -12.95 4.82 -14.98
N HIS A 221 -11.74 4.79 -14.43
CA HIS A 221 -10.80 3.70 -14.69
C HIS A 221 -11.19 2.41 -13.96
N GLY A 222 -11.86 2.50 -12.80
CA GLY A 222 -12.42 1.32 -12.13
C GLY A 222 -13.44 0.58 -12.99
N TYR A 223 -14.38 1.31 -13.62
CA TYR A 223 -15.36 0.71 -14.55
C TYR A 223 -14.73 0.27 -15.88
N MET A 224 -13.72 1.00 -16.38
CA MET A 224 -12.97 0.60 -17.57
C MET A 224 -12.28 -0.77 -17.41
N LEU A 225 -11.85 -1.13 -16.19
CA LEU A 225 -11.30 -2.46 -15.89
C LEU A 225 -12.37 -3.55 -15.95
N ILE A 226 -13.60 -3.27 -15.49
CA ILE A 226 -14.75 -4.18 -15.63
C ILE A 226 -15.04 -4.42 -17.11
N ASP A 227 -15.11 -3.37 -17.93
CA ASP A 227 -15.36 -3.47 -19.37
C ASP A 227 -14.28 -4.30 -20.09
N ARG A 228 -13.06 -4.31 -19.54
CA ARG A 228 -11.93 -5.11 -20.02
C ARG A 228 -11.89 -6.54 -19.47
N GLY A 229 -12.76 -6.90 -18.52
CA GLY A 229 -12.71 -8.19 -17.82
C GLY A 229 -11.47 -8.36 -16.95
N ILE A 230 -10.85 -7.26 -16.50
CA ILE A 230 -9.67 -7.27 -15.65
C ILE A 230 -10.09 -7.09 -14.20
N THR A 231 -9.72 -8.03 -13.34
CA THR A 231 -10.03 -7.96 -11.92
C THR A 231 -8.99 -7.12 -11.19
N TYR A 232 -9.45 -6.07 -10.51
CA TYR A 232 -8.59 -5.15 -9.77
C TYR A 232 -8.69 -5.38 -8.27
N ALA A 233 -7.55 -5.61 -7.63
CA ALA A 233 -7.43 -5.64 -6.18
C ALA A 233 -7.17 -4.20 -5.66
N PRO A 234 -8.09 -3.60 -4.88
CA PRO A 234 -7.99 -2.20 -4.48
C PRO A 234 -6.70 -1.89 -3.72
N ASP A 235 -5.98 -0.88 -4.21
CA ASP A 235 -4.62 -0.57 -3.77
C ASP A 235 -4.53 -0.28 -2.26
N PHE A 236 -5.42 0.58 -1.76
CA PHE A 236 -5.40 1.01 -0.37
C PHE A 236 -5.76 -0.12 0.61
N LEU A 237 -6.33 -1.23 0.15
CA LEU A 237 -6.45 -2.45 0.95
C LEU A 237 -5.15 -3.26 0.87
N ILE A 238 -4.75 -3.66 -0.33
CA ILE A 238 -3.70 -4.68 -0.46
C ILE A 238 -2.33 -4.16 -0.05
N ASN A 239 -2.08 -2.86 -0.15
CA ASN A 239 -0.88 -2.22 0.36
C ASN A 239 -1.01 -1.73 1.83
N ALA A 240 -2.05 -2.15 2.56
CA ALA A 240 -2.27 -1.71 3.93
C ALA A 240 -1.37 -2.37 4.97
N GLY A 241 -0.59 -3.40 4.58
CA GLY A 241 0.33 -4.09 5.49
C GLY A 241 1.26 -3.14 6.25
N GLY A 242 1.68 -2.03 5.65
CA GLY A 242 2.49 -1.04 6.33
C GLY A 242 1.75 -0.28 7.44
N LEU A 243 0.47 0.04 7.22
CA LEU A 243 -0.37 0.65 8.25
C LEU A 243 -0.70 -0.35 9.38
N ILE A 244 -0.93 -1.61 9.03
CA ILE A 244 -1.12 -2.70 9.98
C ILE A 244 0.13 -2.87 10.86
N ASN A 245 1.32 -2.81 10.25
CA ASN A 245 2.60 -2.92 10.92
C ASN A 245 2.82 -1.83 11.98
N VAL A 246 2.67 -0.55 11.59
CA VAL A 246 2.83 0.57 12.53
C VAL A 246 1.65 0.67 13.52
N GLY A 247 0.46 0.21 13.12
CA GLY A 247 -0.68 0.06 14.03
C GLY A 247 -0.42 -0.96 15.13
N ALA A 248 0.29 -2.06 14.81
CA ALA A 248 0.66 -3.07 15.80
C ALA A 248 1.59 -2.51 16.88
N GLU A 249 2.51 -1.62 16.52
CA GLU A 249 3.35 -0.86 17.48
C GLU A 249 2.51 0.09 18.34
N TYR A 250 1.51 0.76 17.75
CA TYR A 250 0.66 1.68 18.51
C TYR A 250 -0.19 0.97 19.59
N TYR A 251 -0.75 -0.20 19.28
CA TYR A 251 -1.66 -0.89 20.20
C TYR A 251 -0.94 -1.65 21.35
N GLY A 252 0.38 -1.78 21.30
CA GLY A 252 1.15 -2.45 22.34
C GLY A 252 2.55 -2.84 21.89
N PRO A 253 3.26 -3.67 22.69
CA PRO A 253 4.59 -4.13 22.33
C PRO A 253 4.60 -4.77 20.95
N TYR A 254 5.44 -4.25 20.06
CA TYR A 254 5.47 -4.70 18.68
C TYR A 254 5.84 -6.17 18.58
N ASN A 255 5.07 -6.91 17.79
CA ASN A 255 5.34 -8.31 17.45
C ASN A 255 5.19 -8.47 15.93
N ARG A 256 6.31 -8.74 15.26
CA ARG A 256 6.39 -8.91 13.81
C ARG A 256 5.53 -10.06 13.30
N GLU A 257 5.53 -11.21 13.98
CA GLU A 257 4.71 -12.37 13.60
C GLU A 257 3.23 -12.03 13.65
N LYS A 258 2.79 -11.34 14.70
CA LYS A 258 1.40 -10.85 14.79
C LYS A 258 1.07 -9.87 13.67
N ALA A 259 1.96 -8.93 13.35
CA ALA A 259 1.74 -8.00 12.24
C ALA A 259 1.60 -8.73 10.89
N HIS A 260 2.37 -9.79 10.67
CA HIS A 260 2.21 -10.66 9.50
C HIS A 260 0.85 -11.38 9.50
N LEU A 261 0.43 -12.00 10.60
CA LEU A 261 -0.88 -12.65 10.74
C LEU A 261 -2.03 -11.66 10.54
N ASP A 262 -1.91 -10.43 11.03
CA ASP A 262 -2.91 -9.39 10.80
C ASP A 262 -2.94 -8.96 9.32
N ALA A 263 -1.80 -8.96 8.63
CA ALA A 263 -1.74 -8.72 7.19
C ALA A 263 -2.32 -9.87 6.36
N GLU A 264 -2.35 -11.12 6.84
CA GLU A 264 -3.02 -12.24 6.15
C GLU A 264 -4.51 -11.99 5.94
N LYS A 265 -5.17 -11.24 6.84
CA LYS A 265 -6.59 -10.87 6.74
C LYS A 265 -6.91 -10.00 5.52
N ILE A 266 -5.90 -9.44 4.86
CA ILE A 266 -6.05 -8.79 3.56
C ILE A 266 -6.61 -9.78 2.52
N TYR A 267 -6.28 -11.07 2.62
CA TYR A 267 -6.81 -12.12 1.76
C TYR A 267 -8.35 -12.18 1.83
N ASP A 268 -8.89 -12.38 3.02
CA ASP A 268 -10.34 -12.50 3.24
C ASP A 268 -11.07 -11.21 2.87
N THR A 269 -10.51 -10.06 3.27
CA THR A 269 -11.10 -8.75 2.95
C THR A 269 -11.12 -8.51 1.43
N THR A 270 -10.09 -8.99 0.71
CA THR A 270 -10.06 -8.92 -0.75
C THR A 270 -11.17 -9.77 -1.35
N LEU A 271 -11.37 -11.00 -0.87
CA LEU A 271 -12.46 -11.86 -1.33
C LEU A 271 -13.84 -11.23 -1.09
N ASP A 272 -14.06 -10.63 0.08
CA ASP A 272 -15.32 -9.94 0.40
C ASP A 272 -15.61 -8.78 -0.55
N ILE A 273 -14.59 -7.99 -0.89
CA ILE A 273 -14.71 -6.90 -1.87
C ILE A 273 -15.04 -7.45 -3.26
N LEU A 274 -14.28 -8.45 -3.73
CA LEU A 274 -14.47 -9.02 -5.07
C LEU A 274 -15.87 -9.63 -5.20
N LYS A 275 -16.34 -10.31 -4.14
CA LYS A 275 -17.70 -10.85 -4.07
C LYS A 275 -18.75 -9.73 -4.11
N MET A 276 -18.61 -8.69 -3.28
CA MET A 276 -19.53 -7.56 -3.28
C MET A 276 -19.59 -6.85 -4.64
N ALA A 277 -18.42 -6.60 -5.24
CA ALA A 277 -18.32 -5.97 -6.56
C ALA A 277 -19.06 -6.79 -7.63
N THR A 278 -18.93 -8.12 -7.59
CA THR A 278 -19.64 -9.03 -8.49
C THR A 278 -21.14 -9.02 -8.25
N ASP A 279 -21.57 -9.21 -7.00
CA ASP A 279 -23.00 -9.31 -6.62
C ASP A 279 -23.76 -8.00 -6.88
N GLU A 280 -23.13 -6.85 -6.62
CA GLU A 280 -23.74 -5.52 -6.78
C GLU A 280 -23.45 -4.90 -8.17
N SER A 281 -22.66 -5.56 -9.03
CA SER A 281 -22.26 -5.06 -10.36
C SER A 281 -21.61 -3.67 -10.34
N ILE A 282 -20.71 -3.46 -9.39
CA ILE A 282 -19.94 -2.21 -9.19
C ILE A 282 -18.44 -2.48 -9.30
N SER A 283 -17.63 -1.42 -9.46
CA SER A 283 -16.18 -1.58 -9.45
C SER A 283 -15.66 -2.02 -8.08
N THR A 284 -14.54 -2.76 -8.06
CA THR A 284 -13.90 -3.20 -6.80
C THR A 284 -13.44 -2.02 -5.96
N GLN A 285 -13.03 -0.92 -6.59
CA GLN A 285 -12.72 0.34 -5.93
C GLN A 285 -13.94 0.93 -5.19
N GLU A 286 -15.11 0.92 -5.83
CA GLU A 286 -16.36 1.40 -5.24
C GLU A 286 -16.82 0.50 -4.09
N ALA A 287 -16.80 -0.83 -4.29
CA ALA A 287 -17.10 -1.80 -3.25
C ALA A 287 -16.19 -1.62 -2.01
N ALA A 288 -14.88 -1.41 -2.22
CA ALA A 288 -13.93 -1.19 -1.13
C ALA A 288 -14.25 0.09 -0.33
N ILE A 289 -14.57 1.19 -1.02
CA ILE A 289 -14.99 2.45 -0.38
C ILE A 289 -16.26 2.22 0.45
N MET A 290 -17.26 1.54 -0.12
CA MET A 290 -18.51 1.25 0.57
C MET A 290 -18.32 0.39 1.83
N ILE A 291 -17.46 -0.64 1.78
CA ILE A 291 -17.13 -1.45 2.97
C ILE A 291 -16.48 -0.59 4.05
N ALA A 292 -15.52 0.26 3.69
CA ALA A 292 -14.87 1.16 4.63
C ALA A 292 -15.86 2.16 5.25
N GLU A 293 -16.73 2.79 4.47
CA GLU A 293 -17.76 3.70 4.97
C GLU A 293 -18.77 3.00 5.89
N ARG A 294 -19.22 1.80 5.51
CA ARG A 294 -20.11 0.97 6.34
C ARG A 294 -19.47 0.68 7.70
N ARG A 295 -18.16 0.37 7.75
CA ARG A 295 -17.44 0.17 9.01
C ARG A 295 -17.32 1.46 9.82
N ILE A 296 -16.99 2.58 9.19
CA ILE A 296 -16.89 3.88 9.89
C ILE A 296 -18.23 4.21 10.55
N ALA A 297 -19.33 4.07 9.82
CA ALA A 297 -20.68 4.33 10.33
C ALA A 297 -21.06 3.37 11.47
N SER A 298 -20.82 2.06 11.29
CA SER A 298 -21.19 1.06 12.29
C SER A 298 -20.41 1.23 13.61
N ILE A 299 -19.10 1.45 13.54
CA ILE A 299 -18.27 1.71 14.72
C ILE A 299 -18.60 3.07 15.35
N GLY A 300 -18.90 4.09 14.52
CA GLY A 300 -19.35 5.39 14.99
C GLY A 300 -20.61 5.31 15.87
N ASN A 301 -21.54 4.42 15.51
CA ASN A 301 -22.81 4.23 16.24
C ASN A 301 -22.68 3.44 17.55
N ILE A 302 -21.54 2.78 17.82
CA ILE A 302 -21.28 2.10 19.10
C ILE A 302 -21.07 3.13 20.22
N LYS A 303 -20.59 4.33 19.87
CA LYS A 303 -20.34 5.38 20.85
C LYS A 303 -21.68 5.87 21.40
N LEU A 304 -21.87 5.70 22.71
CA LEU A 304 -23.03 6.24 23.40
C LEU A 304 -23.13 7.75 23.11
N PRO A 305 -24.30 8.29 22.76
CA PRO A 305 -24.48 9.73 22.71
C PRO A 305 -24.13 10.30 24.09
N TYR A 306 -23.22 11.26 24.10
CA TYR A 306 -22.85 12.02 25.30
C TYR A 306 -24.07 12.66 25.95
#